data_AF-A0A5C6EQ00-F1
#
_entry.id   AF-A0A5C6EQ00-F1
#
_cell.length_a   1.000
_cell.length_b   1.000
_cell.length_c   1.000
_cell.angle_alpha   90.00
_cell.angle_beta   90.00
_cell.angle_gamma   90.00
#
_symmetry.space_group_name_H-M   'P 1'
#
loop_
_entity.id
_entity.type
_entity.pdbx_description
1 polymer ?
#
loop_
_entity_poly.entity_id
_entity_poly.type
_entity_poly.pdbx_seq_one_letter_code
_entity_poly.pdbx_strand_id
1 'polypeptide(L)'
;MEKSHEKENDPTTLQPVAETAAVQNPSSLCDDTQDALEAENLIETYQIIGEWIRFADAKAAAVLAVNGALCGVLIPTLHEYSSTQQNHPAAWWGTLVSASFLLWLVAMILSCVLAFRCILPFRHRGKHPAIGHADHFHPAAISQSYRIDQTEEFADEIGRMGMSGLKREIAICMMLDSHVSSAKYGSVSGAIRMLALSAVLGLLYMLSIQF
;
A
#
# COMPACT_ATOMS: atom_id res chain seq x y z
N MET A 1 -18.48 -43.20 -1.50
CA MET A 1 -17.33 -44.12 -1.38
C MET A 1 -16.86 -44.05 0.05
N GLU A 2 -17.50 -44.86 0.89
CA GLU A 2 -17.10 -45.17 2.26
C GLU A 2 -15.77 -45.92 2.27
N LYS A 3 -14.87 -45.52 3.17
CA LYS A 3 -13.85 -46.42 3.74
C LYS A 3 -13.85 -46.26 5.24
N SER A 4 -14.71 -47.07 5.85
CA SER A 4 -14.64 -47.51 7.24
C SER A 4 -13.33 -48.29 7.44
N HIS A 5 -12.52 -47.92 8.43
CA HIS A 5 -11.58 -48.85 9.04
C HIS A 5 -11.63 -48.72 10.56
N GLU A 6 -12.00 -49.85 11.12
CA GLU A 6 -12.24 -50.26 12.48
C GLU A 6 -10.93 -50.82 13.10
N LYS A 7 -10.93 -50.92 14.45
CA LYS A 7 -9.97 -51.59 15.36
C LYS A 7 -8.68 -50.83 15.68
N GLU A 8 -8.20 -50.81 16.92
CA GLU A 8 -8.27 -51.83 17.98
C GLU A 8 -8.11 -51.19 19.36
N ASN A 9 -8.92 -51.66 20.32
CA ASN A 9 -8.84 -51.35 21.75
C ASN A 9 -7.71 -52.18 22.37
N ASP A 10 -6.83 -51.55 23.15
CA ASP A 10 -5.94 -52.25 24.08
C ASP A 10 -6.26 -51.82 25.52
N PRO A 11 -6.76 -52.72 26.40
CA PRO A 11 -7.02 -52.41 27.78
C PRO A 11 -5.79 -52.76 28.63
N THR A 12 -5.67 -52.03 29.75
CA THR A 12 -4.90 -52.40 30.95
C THR A 12 -3.46 -51.91 30.99
N THR A 13 -3.23 -50.86 31.78
CA THR A 13 -2.25 -50.90 32.89
C THR A 13 -2.63 -49.81 33.88
N LEU A 14 -3.32 -50.21 34.95
CA LEU A 14 -3.40 -49.43 36.18
C LEU A 14 -2.08 -49.64 36.94
N GLN A 15 -1.32 -48.57 37.12
CA GLN A 15 -0.35 -48.49 38.23
C GLN A 15 -0.55 -47.21 39.04
N PRO A 16 -0.22 -47.26 40.34
CA PRO A 16 -0.70 -46.30 41.32
C PRO A 16 0.41 -45.33 41.77
N VAL A 17 -0.01 -44.28 42.48
CA VAL A 17 0.78 -43.46 43.41
C VAL A 17 1.88 -42.59 42.81
N ALA A 18 1.60 -41.28 42.73
CA ALA A 18 2.39 -40.29 43.46
C ALA A 18 1.63 -38.95 43.41
N GLU A 19 1.10 -38.54 44.55
CA GLU A 19 0.68 -37.17 44.79
C GLU A 19 1.95 -36.30 44.82
N THR A 20 2.43 -35.95 43.62
CA THR A 20 3.51 -34.99 43.45
C THR A 20 2.93 -33.64 43.82
N ALA A 21 3.30 -33.13 45.00
CA ALA A 21 3.05 -31.75 45.37
C ALA A 21 3.47 -30.86 44.19
N ALA A 22 2.47 -30.27 43.54
CA ALA A 22 2.66 -29.41 42.39
C ALA A 22 3.51 -28.22 42.85
N VAL A 23 4.80 -28.25 42.53
CA VAL A 23 5.67 -27.09 42.56
C VAL A 23 5.05 -26.13 41.54
N GLN A 24 4.27 -25.17 42.03
CA GLN A 24 3.80 -24.04 41.24
C GLN A 24 5.04 -23.27 40.79
N ASN A 25 5.55 -23.60 39.61
CA ASN A 25 6.61 -22.83 38.98
C ASN A 25 6.09 -21.40 38.77
N PRO A 26 6.81 -20.37 39.25
CA PRO A 26 6.42 -18.97 39.09
C PRO A 26 6.65 -18.46 37.65
N SER A 27 6.33 -19.25 36.63
CA SER A 27 6.62 -18.96 35.22
C SER A 27 5.72 -17.87 34.61
N SER A 28 4.56 -17.56 35.19
CA SER A 28 3.55 -16.77 34.48
C SER A 28 3.83 -15.25 34.40
N LEU A 29 4.67 -14.69 35.27
CA LEU A 29 4.97 -13.25 35.25
C LEU A 29 5.96 -12.85 34.14
N CYS A 30 6.80 -13.79 33.68
CA CYS A 30 7.71 -13.54 32.56
C CYS A 30 6.98 -13.51 31.22
N ASP A 31 5.93 -14.33 31.06
CA ASP A 31 5.22 -14.49 29.79
C ASP A 31 4.44 -13.23 29.40
N ASP A 32 3.72 -12.60 30.35
CA ASP A 32 2.95 -11.38 30.08
C ASP A 32 3.84 -10.20 29.65
N THR A 33 5.03 -10.10 30.25
CA THR A 33 5.99 -9.03 29.92
C THR A 33 6.57 -9.23 28.52
N GLN A 34 6.87 -10.48 28.15
CA GLN A 34 7.36 -10.79 26.82
C GLN A 34 6.30 -10.52 25.75
N ASP A 35 5.05 -10.92 26.00
CA ASP A 35 3.93 -10.70 25.07
C ASP A 35 3.67 -9.21 24.82
N ALA A 36 3.80 -8.37 25.85
CA ALA A 36 3.69 -6.92 25.73
C ALA A 36 4.82 -6.33 24.85
N LEU A 37 6.07 -6.73 25.07
CA LEU A 37 7.22 -6.27 24.28
C LEU A 37 7.10 -6.70 22.80
N GLU A 38 6.61 -7.90 22.54
CA GLU A 38 6.35 -8.36 21.17
C GLU A 38 5.27 -7.51 20.49
N ALA A 39 4.19 -7.20 21.20
CA ALA A 39 3.13 -6.34 20.68
C ALA A 39 3.64 -4.92 20.38
N GLU A 40 4.47 -4.34 21.26
CA GLU A 40 5.10 -3.03 21.04
C GLU A 40 5.97 -3.03 19.77
N ASN A 41 6.80 -4.05 19.58
CA ASN A 41 7.65 -4.17 18.39
C ASN A 41 6.82 -4.32 17.09
N LEU A 42 5.70 -5.05 17.14
CA LEU A 42 4.78 -5.15 16.01
C LEU A 42 4.10 -3.81 15.70
N ILE A 43 3.71 -3.05 16.74
CA ILE A 43 3.13 -1.71 16.57
C ILE A 43 4.15 -0.75 15.96
N GLU A 44 5.40 -0.77 16.42
CA GLU A 44 6.47 0.06 15.85
C GLU A 44 6.70 -0.29 14.37
N THR A 45 6.77 -1.58 14.04
CA THR A 45 6.91 -2.01 12.64
C THR A 45 5.72 -1.57 11.79
N TYR A 46 4.50 -1.67 12.32
CA TYR A 46 3.28 -1.19 11.66
C TYR A 46 3.34 0.31 11.37
N GLN A 47 3.81 1.13 12.33
CA GLN A 47 3.98 2.57 12.15
C GLN A 47 4.99 2.89 11.04
N ILE A 48 6.13 2.19 11.00
CA ILE A 48 7.15 2.36 9.95
C ILE A 48 6.56 2.08 8.55
N ILE A 49 5.77 1.01 8.40
CA ILE A 49 5.09 0.72 7.12
C ILE A 49 4.12 1.85 6.75
N GLY A 50 3.37 2.37 7.72
CA GLY A 50 2.48 3.51 7.53
C GLY A 50 3.21 4.80 7.11
N GLU A 51 4.43 5.02 7.58
CA GLU A 51 5.28 6.13 7.12
C GLU A 51 5.75 5.92 5.68
N TRP A 52 6.15 4.71 5.30
CA TRP A 52 6.56 4.38 3.94
C TRP A 52 5.43 4.63 2.93
N ILE A 53 4.19 4.27 3.29
CA ILE A 53 3.00 4.57 2.48
C ILE A 53 2.84 6.09 2.29
N ARG A 54 2.95 6.87 3.37
CA ARG A 54 2.87 8.35 3.32
C ARG A 54 3.98 8.97 2.48
N PHE A 55 5.20 8.44 2.55
CA PHE A 55 6.31 8.88 1.71
C PHE A 55 6.08 8.57 0.23
N ALA A 56 5.48 7.44 -0.11
CA ALA A 56 5.10 7.13 -1.49
C ALA A 56 4.06 8.14 -2.02
N ASP A 57 3.05 8.48 -1.22
CA ASP A 57 2.03 9.47 -1.59
C ASP A 57 2.62 10.87 -1.78
N ALA A 58 3.52 11.30 -0.89
CA ALA A 58 4.23 12.58 -1.01
C ALA A 58 5.05 12.67 -2.31
N LYS A 59 5.75 11.58 -2.68
CA LYS A 59 6.50 11.50 -3.95
C LYS A 59 5.57 11.55 -5.15
N ALA A 60 4.43 10.87 -5.11
CA ALA A 60 3.43 10.92 -6.18
C ALA A 60 2.84 12.34 -6.35
N ALA A 61 2.55 13.03 -5.24
CA ALA A 61 2.10 14.42 -5.27
C ALA A 61 3.16 15.36 -5.86
N ALA A 62 4.44 15.16 -5.53
CA ALA A 62 5.54 15.90 -6.13
C ALA A 62 5.62 15.68 -7.65
N VAL A 63 5.46 14.43 -8.13
CA VAL A 63 5.41 14.13 -9.58
C VAL A 63 4.26 14.89 -10.26
N LEU A 64 3.07 14.92 -9.66
CA LEU A 64 1.93 15.68 -10.20
C LEU A 64 2.20 17.19 -10.26
N ALA A 65 2.84 17.76 -9.23
CA ALA A 65 3.20 19.16 -9.21
C ALA A 65 4.20 19.54 -10.32
N VAL A 66 5.25 18.72 -10.50
CA VAL A 66 6.21 18.90 -11.59
C VAL A 66 5.53 18.76 -12.95
N ASN A 67 4.65 17.76 -13.11
CA ASN A 67 3.89 17.58 -14.35
C ASN A 67 3.02 18.81 -14.65
N GLY A 68 2.35 19.37 -13.65
CA GLY A 68 1.55 20.59 -13.79
C GLY A 68 2.40 21.79 -14.24
N ALA A 69 3.58 21.98 -13.64
CA ALA A 69 4.50 23.04 -14.02
C ALA A 69 5.00 22.88 -15.46
N LEU A 70 5.43 21.68 -15.85
CA LEU A 70 5.87 21.38 -17.22
C LEU A 70 4.76 21.61 -18.24
N CYS A 71 3.54 21.18 -17.96
CA CYS A 71 2.38 21.45 -18.81
C CYS A 71 2.14 22.95 -18.98
N GLY A 72 2.21 23.73 -17.90
CA GLY A 72 2.04 25.19 -17.93
C GLY A 72 3.06 25.90 -18.82
N VAL A 73 4.28 25.37 -18.91
CA VAL A 73 5.35 25.93 -19.76
C VAL A 73 5.25 25.47 -21.21
N LEU A 74 5.04 24.17 -21.44
CA LEU A 74 5.15 23.57 -22.77
C LEU A 74 3.89 23.73 -23.62
N ILE A 75 2.69 23.72 -23.05
CA ILE A 75 1.44 23.81 -23.83
C ILE A 75 1.34 25.13 -24.62
N PRO A 76 1.62 26.32 -24.05
CA PRO A 76 1.55 27.57 -24.80
C PRO A 76 2.48 27.62 -26.03
N THR A 77 3.63 26.94 -25.98
CA THR A 77 4.60 26.95 -27.09
C THR A 77 4.04 26.32 -28.37
N LEU A 78 3.12 25.36 -28.27
CA LEU A 78 2.49 24.75 -29.43
C LEU A 78 1.57 25.72 -30.16
N HIS A 79 0.85 26.55 -29.40
CA HIS A 79 0.00 27.59 -29.97
C HIS A 79 0.84 28.61 -30.74
N GLU A 80 1.92 29.09 -30.12
CA GLU A 80 2.85 30.02 -30.77
C GLU A 80 3.46 29.43 -32.05
N TYR A 81 3.95 28.19 -31.99
CA TYR A 81 4.51 27.47 -33.13
C TYR A 81 3.49 27.32 -34.28
N SER A 82 2.25 26.93 -33.98
CA SER A 82 1.21 26.74 -35.01
C SER A 82 0.68 28.04 -35.61
N SER A 83 0.71 29.14 -34.86
CA SER A 83 0.26 30.46 -35.35
C SER A 83 1.29 31.18 -36.21
N THR A 84 2.58 30.84 -36.07
CA THR A 84 3.66 31.53 -36.79
C THR A 84 3.96 30.81 -38.09
N GLN A 85 3.78 31.50 -39.22
CA GLN A 85 4.13 30.96 -40.53
C GLN A 85 5.66 31.00 -40.73
N GLN A 86 6.35 29.96 -40.27
CA GLN A 86 7.80 29.81 -40.41
C GLN A 86 8.18 28.99 -41.65
N ASN A 87 9.27 29.37 -42.30
CA ASN A 87 9.88 28.56 -43.36
C ASN A 87 10.70 27.44 -42.72
N HIS A 88 10.12 26.25 -42.61
CA HIS A 88 10.81 25.08 -42.06
C HIS A 88 11.81 24.48 -43.06
N PRO A 89 12.90 23.86 -42.58
CA PRO A 89 13.95 23.30 -43.43
C PRO A 89 13.47 22.13 -44.30
N ALA A 90 12.41 21.43 -43.88
CA ALA A 90 11.85 20.31 -44.62
C ALA A 90 10.33 20.23 -44.46
N ALA A 91 9.63 19.69 -45.46
CA ALA A 91 8.18 19.54 -45.45
C ALA A 91 7.64 18.60 -44.35
N TRP A 92 8.47 17.67 -43.85
CA TRP A 92 8.10 16.74 -42.78
C TRP A 92 8.33 17.31 -41.37
N TRP A 93 8.91 18.51 -41.24
CA TRP A 93 9.31 19.08 -39.96
C TRP A 93 8.15 19.27 -38.99
N GLY A 94 7.03 19.82 -39.48
CA GLY A 94 5.82 19.99 -38.66
C GLY A 94 5.26 18.67 -38.13
N THR A 95 5.37 17.59 -38.91
CA THR A 95 5.00 16.23 -38.46
C THR A 95 5.92 15.75 -37.34
N LEU A 96 7.22 16.00 -37.43
CA LEU A 96 8.18 15.63 -36.37
C LEU A 96 7.89 16.39 -35.07
N VAL A 97 7.67 17.71 -35.13
CA VAL A 97 7.34 18.55 -33.97
C VAL A 97 6.02 18.10 -33.34
N SER A 98 4.99 17.85 -34.15
CA SER A 98 3.69 17.40 -33.66
C SER A 98 3.77 16.00 -33.02
N ALA A 99 4.53 15.09 -33.63
CA ALA A 99 4.74 13.74 -33.10
C ALA A 99 5.52 13.74 -31.79
N SER A 100 6.57 14.57 -31.68
CA SER A 100 7.37 14.69 -30.45
C SER A 100 6.55 15.29 -29.30
N PHE A 101 5.74 16.33 -29.58
CA PHE A 101 4.80 16.89 -28.62
C PHE A 101 3.76 15.85 -28.16
N LEU A 102 3.18 15.08 -29.09
CA LEU A 102 2.19 14.06 -28.75
C LEU A 102 2.81 12.94 -27.89
N LEU A 103 4.02 12.49 -28.23
CA LEU A 103 4.72 11.47 -27.46
C LEU A 103 5.06 11.97 -26.04
N TRP A 104 5.51 13.23 -25.92
CA TRP A 104 5.70 13.91 -24.64
C TRP A 104 4.40 13.91 -23.82
N LEU A 105 3.29 14.35 -24.43
CA LEU A 105 1.99 14.45 -23.77
C LEU A 105 1.48 13.09 -23.28
N VAL A 106 1.64 12.03 -24.09
CA VAL A 106 1.27 10.66 -23.69
C VAL A 106 2.12 10.20 -22.49
N ALA A 107 3.43 10.42 -22.51
CA ALA A 107 4.29 10.08 -21.37
C ALA A 107 3.89 10.83 -20.10
N MET A 108 3.53 12.12 -20.22
CA MET A 108 3.02 12.94 -19.11
C MET A 108 1.71 12.40 -18.55
N ILE A 109 0.74 12.07 -19.42
CA ILE A 109 -0.54 11.49 -19.00
C ILE A 109 -0.32 10.16 -18.26
N LEU A 110 0.54 9.29 -18.78
CA LEU A 110 0.88 8.03 -18.13
C LEU A 110 1.56 8.26 -16.76
N SER A 111 2.47 9.23 -16.66
CA SER A 111 3.07 9.63 -15.39
C SER A 111 2.01 10.08 -14.38
N CYS A 112 1.09 10.94 -14.79
CA CYS A 112 -0.03 11.40 -13.95
C CYS A 112 -0.93 10.24 -13.52
N VAL A 113 -1.33 9.35 -14.44
CA VAL A 113 -2.18 8.19 -14.12
C VAL A 113 -1.51 7.28 -13.08
N LEU A 114 -0.21 7.01 -13.23
CA LEU A 114 0.54 6.21 -12.26
C LEU A 114 0.66 6.90 -10.89
N ALA A 115 0.89 8.21 -10.87
CA ALA A 115 0.92 8.99 -9.63
C ALA A 115 -0.45 9.02 -8.94
N PHE A 116 -1.54 9.22 -9.70
CA PHE A 116 -2.90 9.15 -9.17
C PHE A 116 -3.24 7.75 -8.63
N ARG A 117 -2.81 6.67 -9.30
CA ARG A 117 -2.98 5.31 -8.79
C ARG A 117 -2.20 5.03 -7.51
N CYS A 118 -1.11 5.76 -7.25
CA CYS A 118 -0.39 5.69 -5.98
C CYS A 118 -1.20 6.36 -4.85
N ILE A 119 -1.70 7.57 -5.09
CA ILE A 119 -2.44 8.37 -4.08
C ILE A 119 -3.83 7.79 -3.81
N LEU A 120 -4.56 7.43 -4.87
CA LEU A 120 -5.89 6.87 -4.77
C LEU A 120 -5.79 5.35 -4.74
N PRO A 121 -5.95 4.72 -3.56
CA PRO A 121 -5.98 3.27 -3.50
C PRO A 121 -7.20 2.79 -4.30
N PHE A 122 -6.97 2.18 -5.47
CA PHE A 122 -8.00 1.46 -6.19
C PHE A 122 -8.35 0.20 -5.40
N ARG A 123 -9.19 0.38 -4.39
CA ARG A 123 -9.83 -0.71 -3.66
C ARG A 123 -10.70 -1.42 -4.68
N HIS A 124 -10.20 -2.55 -5.21
CA HIS A 124 -11.04 -3.45 -5.99
C HIS A 124 -12.28 -3.70 -5.15
N ARG A 125 -13.47 -3.52 -5.74
CA ARG A 125 -14.78 -3.34 -5.09
C ARG A 125 -15.26 -4.49 -4.15
N GLY A 126 -14.37 -5.37 -3.68
CA GLY A 126 -14.64 -6.35 -2.64
C GLY A 126 -14.14 -5.89 -1.25
N LYS A 127 -14.85 -6.29 -0.21
CA LYS A 127 -14.28 -6.39 1.14
C LYS A 127 -13.11 -7.37 1.04
N HIS A 128 -11.88 -6.90 1.26
CA HIS A 128 -10.75 -7.81 1.34
C HIS A 128 -11.03 -8.74 2.52
N PRO A 129 -11.09 -10.07 2.35
CA PRO A 129 -11.57 -10.99 3.38
C PRO A 129 -10.76 -10.86 4.69
N ALA A 130 -9.47 -10.54 4.58
CA ALA A 130 -8.61 -10.33 5.74
C ALA A 130 -8.92 -9.07 6.57
N ILE A 131 -9.70 -8.11 6.05
CA ILE A 131 -10.07 -6.90 6.82
C ILE A 131 -11.06 -7.24 7.92
N GLY A 132 -11.94 -8.23 7.73
CA GLY A 132 -12.82 -8.74 8.78
C GLY A 132 -12.11 -9.62 9.82
N HIS A 133 -10.77 -9.62 9.82
CA HIS A 133 -9.95 -10.23 10.87
C HIS A 133 -9.08 -9.19 11.58
N ALA A 134 -9.37 -7.90 11.36
CA ALA A 134 -8.63 -6.76 11.89
C ALA A 134 -9.60 -5.69 12.43
N ASP A 135 -10.74 -6.14 12.94
CA ASP A 135 -11.86 -5.28 13.32
C ASP A 135 -11.54 -4.39 14.52
N HIS A 136 -10.53 -4.73 15.32
CA HIS A 136 -10.17 -4.04 16.56
C HIS A 136 -8.92 -3.17 16.45
N PHE A 137 -8.08 -3.39 15.43
CA PHE A 137 -6.85 -2.64 15.23
C PHE A 137 -6.88 -1.70 14.01
N HIS A 138 -7.47 -2.12 12.88
CA HIS A 138 -7.40 -1.34 11.65
C HIS A 138 -8.48 -0.23 11.63
N PRO A 139 -8.15 1.07 11.48
CA PRO A 139 -9.14 2.17 11.59
C PRO A 139 -10.34 2.04 10.64
N ALA A 140 -10.12 1.59 9.41
CA ALA A 140 -11.19 1.40 8.45
C ALA A 140 -12.07 0.16 8.75
N ALA A 141 -11.57 -0.80 9.53
CA ALA A 141 -12.34 -1.96 9.96
C ALA A 141 -13.15 -1.61 11.21
N ILE A 142 -12.51 -0.95 12.19
CA ILE A 142 -13.18 -0.40 13.38
C ILE A 142 -14.38 0.47 12.99
N SER A 143 -14.20 1.42 12.07
CA SER A 143 -15.29 2.29 11.60
C SER A 143 -16.39 1.57 10.80
N GLN A 144 -16.15 0.35 10.32
CA GLN A 144 -17.16 -0.48 9.65
C GLN A 144 -17.89 -1.41 10.63
N SER A 145 -17.22 -1.82 11.70
CA SER A 145 -17.69 -2.81 12.66
C SER A 145 -18.35 -2.16 13.88
N TYR A 146 -17.95 -0.94 14.26
CA TYR A 146 -18.47 -0.21 15.41
C TYR A 146 -18.95 1.19 15.02
N ARG A 147 -20.07 1.60 15.62
CA ARG A 147 -20.54 2.98 15.59
C ARG A 147 -19.81 3.80 16.65
N ILE A 148 -19.81 5.13 16.48
CA ILE A 148 -19.18 6.07 17.43
C ILE A 148 -19.75 5.94 18.86
N ASP A 149 -20.99 5.50 19.01
CA ASP A 149 -21.66 5.30 20.30
C ASP A 149 -21.36 3.96 21.00
N GLN A 150 -20.63 3.04 20.36
CA GLN A 150 -20.34 1.69 20.87
C GLN A 150 -18.95 1.56 21.51
N THR A 151 -18.48 2.59 22.22
CA THR A 151 -17.12 2.61 22.80
C THR A 151 -16.89 1.55 23.88
N GLU A 152 -17.89 1.30 24.73
CA GLU A 152 -17.80 0.30 25.81
C GLU A 152 -17.77 -1.13 25.24
N GLU A 153 -18.63 -1.42 24.26
CA GLU A 153 -18.65 -2.72 23.57
C GLU A 153 -17.30 -3.03 22.90
N PHE A 154 -16.71 -2.03 22.24
CA PHE A 154 -15.37 -2.15 21.67
C PHE A 154 -14.29 -2.43 22.73
N ALA A 155 -14.33 -1.73 23.87
CA ALA A 155 -13.37 -1.93 24.95
C ALA A 155 -13.50 -3.33 25.58
N ASP A 156 -14.73 -3.79 25.79
CA ASP A 156 -15.03 -5.13 26.29
C ASP A 156 -14.52 -6.23 25.34
N GLU A 157 -14.73 -6.06 24.02
CA GLU A 157 -14.26 -7.03 23.03
C GLU A 157 -12.73 -7.08 22.94
N ILE A 158 -12.04 -5.92 23.00
CA ILE A 158 -10.58 -5.87 23.12
C ILE A 158 -10.11 -6.58 24.40
N GLY A 159 -10.77 -6.33 25.53
CA GLY A 159 -10.46 -6.97 26.80
C GLY A 159 -10.59 -8.49 26.73
N ARG A 160 -11.62 -8.98 26.04
CA ARG A 160 -11.87 -10.43 25.83
C ARG A 160 -10.90 -11.06 24.85
N MET A 161 -10.46 -10.33 23.83
CA MET A 161 -9.49 -10.80 22.84
C MET A 161 -8.13 -11.07 23.48
N GLY A 162 -7.73 -10.23 24.44
CA GLY A 162 -6.42 -10.30 25.09
C GLY A 162 -5.26 -9.98 24.13
N MET A 163 -4.04 -10.04 24.66
CA MET A 163 -2.84 -9.62 23.92
C MET A 163 -2.56 -10.51 22.71
N SER A 164 -2.79 -11.82 22.81
CA SER A 164 -2.52 -12.77 21.74
C SER A 164 -3.40 -12.54 20.50
N GLY A 165 -4.68 -12.20 20.70
CA GLY A 165 -5.56 -11.83 19.60
C GLY A 165 -5.18 -10.48 18.97
N LEU A 166 -4.78 -9.50 19.79
CA LEU A 166 -4.30 -8.21 19.29
C LEU A 166 -3.04 -8.37 18.42
N LYS A 167 -2.05 -9.15 18.87
CA LYS A 167 -0.84 -9.48 18.09
C LYS A 167 -1.20 -10.07 16.73
N ARG A 168 -2.19 -10.97 16.70
CA ARG A 168 -2.68 -11.57 15.45
C ARG A 168 -3.30 -10.54 14.52
N GLU A 169 -4.16 -9.64 15.02
CA GLU A 169 -4.74 -8.59 14.19
C GLU A 169 -3.67 -7.63 13.64
N ILE A 170 -2.70 -7.23 14.46
CA ILE A 170 -1.58 -6.36 14.05
C ILE A 170 -0.78 -7.04 12.93
N ALA A 171 -0.44 -8.31 13.07
CA ALA A 171 0.30 -9.06 12.06
C ALA A 171 -0.48 -9.14 10.72
N ILE A 172 -1.80 -9.32 10.77
CA ILE A 172 -2.66 -9.29 9.57
C ILE A 172 -2.62 -7.90 8.92
N CYS A 173 -2.74 -6.83 9.72
CA CYS A 173 -2.65 -5.45 9.22
C CYS A 173 -1.30 -5.14 8.59
N MET A 174 -0.21 -5.57 9.22
CA MET A 174 1.14 -5.43 8.68
C MET A 174 1.30 -6.11 7.33
N MET A 175 0.76 -7.33 7.17
CA MET A 175 0.79 -8.04 5.88
C MET A 175 0.00 -7.27 4.81
N LEU A 176 -1.20 -6.78 5.14
CA LEU A 176 -2.02 -5.98 4.23
C LEU A 176 -1.32 -4.70 3.79
N ASP A 177 -0.80 -3.93 4.75
CA ASP A 177 -0.14 -2.65 4.47
C ASP A 177 1.20 -2.84 3.75
N SER A 178 1.90 -3.96 3.96
CA SER A 178 3.08 -4.31 3.17
C SER A 178 2.76 -4.51 1.69
N HIS A 179 1.64 -5.18 1.37
CA HIS A 179 1.19 -5.33 -0.01
C HIS A 179 0.76 -4.00 -0.62
N VAL A 180 0.02 -3.17 0.12
CA VAL A 180 -0.37 -1.83 -0.31
C VAL A 180 0.85 -0.97 -0.58
N SER A 181 1.81 -0.97 0.35
CA SER A 181 3.09 -0.26 0.23
C SER A 181 3.82 -0.71 -1.03
N SER A 182 4.03 -2.01 -1.23
CA SER A 182 4.70 -2.55 -2.43
C SER A 182 4.04 -2.08 -3.74
N ALA A 183 2.71 -2.13 -3.82
CA ALA A 183 1.96 -1.67 -4.98
C ALA A 183 2.10 -0.15 -5.23
N LYS A 184 2.08 0.66 -4.15
CA LYS A 184 2.32 2.10 -4.23
C LYS A 184 3.73 2.43 -4.69
N TYR A 185 4.74 1.75 -4.15
CA TYR A 185 6.14 1.91 -4.57
C TYR A 185 6.36 1.55 -6.03
N GLY A 186 5.71 0.48 -6.52
CA GLY A 186 5.72 0.15 -7.95
C GLY A 186 5.13 1.28 -8.81
N SER A 187 3.97 1.81 -8.40
CA SER A 187 3.27 2.88 -9.12
C SER A 187 4.07 4.19 -9.15
N VAL A 188 4.59 4.64 -8.00
CA VAL A 188 5.38 5.88 -7.93
C VAL A 188 6.71 5.76 -8.67
N SER A 189 7.37 4.59 -8.61
CA SER A 189 8.58 4.33 -9.40
C SER A 189 8.31 4.42 -10.90
N GLY A 190 7.20 3.82 -11.36
CA GLY A 190 6.73 3.97 -12.74
C GLY A 190 6.44 5.43 -13.12
N ALA A 191 5.76 6.17 -12.25
CA ALA A 191 5.44 7.59 -12.46
C ALA A 191 6.70 8.46 -12.61
N ILE A 192 7.71 8.24 -11.77
CA ILE A 192 9.02 8.93 -11.83
C ILE A 192 9.75 8.59 -13.13
N ARG A 193 9.77 7.32 -13.55
CA ARG A 193 10.39 6.91 -14.83
C ARG A 193 9.72 7.59 -16.03
N MET A 194 8.38 7.64 -16.03
CA MET A 194 7.63 8.32 -17.08
C MET A 194 7.84 9.84 -17.07
N LEU A 195 7.97 10.46 -15.89
CA LEU A 195 8.34 11.87 -15.76
C LEU A 195 9.75 12.14 -16.31
N ALA A 196 10.72 11.27 -16.03
CA ALA A 196 12.07 11.40 -16.57
C ALA A 196 12.07 11.28 -18.12
N LEU A 197 11.32 10.31 -18.66
CA LEU A 197 11.14 10.17 -20.09
C LEU A 197 10.45 11.39 -20.71
N SER A 198 9.40 11.91 -20.09
CA SER A 198 8.72 13.10 -20.58
C SER A 198 9.64 14.33 -20.53
N ALA A 199 10.47 14.49 -19.50
CA ALA A 199 11.45 15.59 -19.47
C ALA A 199 12.40 15.55 -20.67
N VAL A 200 12.92 14.37 -21.03
CA VAL A 200 13.77 14.19 -22.23
C VAL A 200 13.02 14.52 -23.51
N LEU A 201 11.79 14.00 -23.67
CA LEU A 201 10.96 14.27 -24.85
C LEU A 201 10.59 15.75 -24.97
N GLY A 202 10.28 16.41 -23.84
CA GLY A 202 9.98 17.84 -23.78
C GLY A 202 11.18 18.67 -24.21
N LEU A 203 12.40 18.30 -23.82
CA LEU A 203 13.62 18.96 -24.28
C LEU A 203 13.83 18.78 -25.78
N LEU A 204 13.65 17.57 -26.32
CA LEU A 204 13.75 17.32 -27.76
C LEU A 204 12.71 18.12 -28.56
N TYR A 205 11.47 18.19 -28.06
CA TYR A 205 10.43 19.04 -28.63
C TYR A 205 10.84 20.52 -28.61
N MET A 206 11.31 21.03 -27.47
CA MET A 206 11.76 22.42 -27.36
C MET A 206 12.93 22.74 -28.29
N LEU A 207 13.85 21.81 -28.52
CA LEU A 207 14.91 22.00 -29.52
C LEU A 207 14.34 21.99 -30.95
N SER A 208 13.36 21.14 -31.24
CA SER A 208 12.79 21.02 -32.58
C SER A 208 12.02 22.27 -33.00
N ILE A 209 11.38 22.99 -32.07
CA ILE A 209 10.67 24.24 -32.39
C ILE A 209 11.58 25.46 -32.61
N GLN A 210 12.89 25.36 -32.31
CA GLN A 210 13.85 26.45 -32.51
C GLN A 210 14.40 26.53 -33.95
N PHE A 211 14.14 25.51 -34.78
CA PHE A 211 14.58 25.41 -36.18
C PHE A 211 13.38 25.29 -37.12
#